data_AF-A0A353RRE6-F1
#
_entry.id   AF-A0A353RRE6-F1
#
_cell.length_a   1.000
_cell.length_b   1.000
_cell.length_c   1.000
_cell.angle_alpha   90.00
_cell.angle_beta   90.00
_cell.angle_gamma   90.00
#
_symmetry.space_group_name_H-M   'P 1'
#
loop_
_entity.id
_entity.type
_entity.pdbx_description
1 polymer ?
#
loop_
_entity_poly.entity_id
_entity_poly.type
_entity_poly.pdbx_seq_one_letter_code
_entity_poly.pdbx_strand_id
1 'polypeptide(L)' 'ENQLTTVEAIINSMTMQERRNPKILNASRRRRIAAGSGKTVQDVNRLMKQFQDIQKLLKQLQKTGGRGNINRLIGSSRN' A
#
# COMPACT_ATOMS: atom_id res chain seq x y z
N GLU A 1 11.31 4.22 -19.13
CA GLU A 1 10.02 4.65 -18.55
C GLU A 1 10.21 5.03 -17.09
N ASN A 2 9.58 6.11 -16.63
CA ASN A 2 9.64 6.52 -15.23
C ASN A 2 8.69 5.63 -14.40
N GLN A 3 9.20 5.01 -13.33
CA GLN A 3 8.35 4.18 -12.45
C GLN A 3 7.19 4.99 -11.84
N LEU A 4 7.45 6.27 -11.56
CA LEU A 4 6.44 7.20 -11.03
C LEU A 4 5.29 7.43 -12.01
N THR A 5 5.56 7.59 -13.32
CA THR A 5 4.52 7.79 -14.32
C THR A 5 3.65 6.55 -14.48
N THR A 6 4.25 5.36 -14.32
CA THR A 6 3.49 4.09 -14.34
C THR A 6 2.56 3.97 -13.14
N VAL A 7 3.04 4.31 -11.95
CA VAL A 7 2.21 4.31 -10.73
C VAL A 7 1.06 5.29 -10.88
N GLU A 8 1.33 6.51 -11.32
CA GLU A 8 0.33 7.55 -11.51
C GLU A 8 -0.76 7.12 -12.50
N ALA A 9 -0.37 6.57 -13.66
CA ALA A 9 -1.32 6.07 -14.66
C ALA A 9 -2.25 4.97 -14.11
N ILE A 10 -1.68 4.03 -13.33
CA ILE A 10 -2.44 2.94 -12.72
C ILE A 10 -3.42 3.49 -11.67
N ILE A 11 -2.96 4.37 -10.78
CA ILE A 11 -3.80 4.96 -9.73
C ILE A 11 -4.91 5.82 -10.35
N ASN A 12 -4.61 6.61 -11.38
CA ASN A 12 -5.58 7.44 -12.08
C ASN A 12 -6.70 6.61 -12.75
N SER A 13 -6.40 5.37 -13.15
CA SER A 13 -7.37 4.43 -13.74
C SER A 13 -8.25 3.68 -12.71
N MET A 14 -8.02 3.89 -11.41
CA MET A 14 -8.86 3.35 -10.35
C MET A 14 -10.02 4.28 -10.02
N THR A 15 -11.14 3.69 -9.61
CA THR A 15 -12.26 4.42 -8.99
C THR A 15 -11.92 4.84 -7.56
N MET A 16 -12.62 5.85 -7.02
CA MET A 16 -12.42 6.28 -5.63
C MET A 16 -12.62 5.14 -4.61
N GLN A 17 -13.58 4.26 -4.85
CA GLN A 17 -13.85 3.11 -3.97
C GLN A 17 -12.67 2.15 -3.94
N GLU A 18 -12.06 1.88 -5.10
CA GLU A 18 -10.90 0.99 -5.21
C GLU A 18 -9.64 1.59 -4.60
N ARG A 19 -9.42 2.91 -4.76
CA ARG A 19 -8.29 3.61 -4.10
C ARG A 19 -8.41 3.59 -2.58
N ARG A 20 -9.61 3.82 -2.05
CA ARG A 20 -9.89 3.81 -0.61
C ARG A 20 -9.81 2.40 -0.02
N ASN A 21 -10.29 1.41 -0.76
CA ASN A 21 -10.28 0.01 -0.33
C ASN A 21 -9.70 -0.92 -1.40
N PRO A 22 -8.37 -1.07 -1.45
CA PRO A 22 -7.72 -1.89 -2.47
C PRO A 22 -8.04 -3.40 -2.36
N LYS A 23 -8.66 -3.85 -1.27
CA LYS A 23 -9.10 -5.25 -1.08
C LYS A 23 -10.24 -5.66 -2.03
N ILE A 24 -11.01 -4.70 -2.55
CA ILE A 24 -12.12 -5.00 -3.48
C ILE A 24 -11.62 -5.30 -4.90
N LEU A 25 -10.33 -5.09 -5.17
CA LEU A 25 -9.73 -5.37 -6.47
C LEU A 25 -9.67 -6.88 -6.72
N ASN A 26 -10.61 -7.36 -7.54
CA ASN A 26 -10.61 -8.70 -8.10
C ASN A 26 -9.91 -8.72 -9.48
N ALA A 27 -9.84 -9.89 -10.11
CA ALA A 27 -9.19 -10.05 -11.42
C ALA A 27 -9.84 -9.17 -12.52
N SER A 28 -11.16 -9.02 -12.52
CA SER A 28 -11.87 -8.19 -13.50
C SER A 28 -11.50 -6.72 -13.36
N ARG A 29 -11.52 -6.18 -12.14
CA ARG A 29 -11.14 -4.78 -11.86
C ARG A 29 -9.68 -4.51 -12.23
N ARG A 30 -8.77 -5.45 -11.92
CA ARG A 30 -7.36 -5.31 -12.31
C ARG A 30 -7.15 -5.29 -13.82
N ARG A 31 -7.88 -6.10 -14.58
CA ARG A 31 -7.86 -6.03 -16.06
C ARG A 31 -8.36 -4.69 -16.58
N ARG A 32 -9.46 -4.17 -16.02
CA ARG A 32 -10.01 -2.85 -16.39
C ARG A 32 -9.01 -1.72 -16.11
N ILE A 33 -8.35 -1.74 -14.95
CA ILE A 33 -7.33 -0.75 -14.58
C ILE A 33 -6.14 -0.81 -15.53
N ALA A 34 -5.62 -2.02 -15.77
CA ALA A 34 -4.50 -2.25 -16.69
C ALA A 34 -4.80 -1.70 -18.10
N ALA A 35 -5.98 -2.03 -18.64
CA ALA A 35 -6.45 -1.52 -19.93
C ALA A 35 -6.60 0.01 -19.93
N GLY A 36 -7.19 0.59 -18.88
CA GLY A 36 -7.37 2.04 -18.74
C GLY A 36 -6.05 2.82 -18.58
N SER A 37 -5.04 2.20 -17.96
CA SER A 37 -3.73 2.83 -17.74
C SER A 37 -2.72 2.57 -18.86
N GLY A 38 -3.06 1.75 -19.87
CA GLY A 38 -2.12 1.29 -20.90
C GLY A 38 -0.97 0.46 -20.34
N LYS A 39 -1.22 -0.30 -19.25
CA LYS A 39 -0.21 -1.14 -18.58
C LYS A 39 -0.68 -2.58 -18.49
N THR A 40 0.20 -3.48 -18.03
CA THR A 40 -0.15 -4.90 -17.90
C THR A 40 -0.82 -5.19 -16.57
N VAL A 41 -1.54 -6.31 -16.48
CA VAL A 41 -2.13 -6.78 -15.21
C VAL A 41 -1.04 -7.10 -14.19
N GLN A 42 0.12 -7.52 -14.67
CA GLN A 42 1.31 -7.81 -13.87
C GLN A 42 1.84 -6.54 -13.19
N ASP A 43 1.87 -5.41 -13.89
CA ASP A 43 2.26 -4.12 -13.33
C ASP A 43 1.30 -3.69 -12.20
N VAL A 44 -0.01 -3.84 -12.42
CA VAL A 44 -1.03 -3.58 -11.41
C VAL A 44 -0.83 -4.50 -10.19
N ASN A 45 -0.60 -5.80 -10.41
CA ASN A 45 -0.34 -6.75 -9.32
C ASN A 45 0.92 -6.40 -8.52
N ARG A 46 1.99 -5.98 -9.21
CA ARG A 46 3.25 -5.57 -8.58
C ARG A 46 3.05 -4.36 -7.67
N LEU A 47 2.35 -3.33 -8.16
CA LEU A 47 2.02 -2.15 -7.37
C LEU A 47 1.20 -2.51 -6.13
N MET A 48 0.18 -3.35 -6.32
CA MET A 48 -0.68 -3.80 -5.22
C MET A 48 0.09 -4.57 -4.15
N LYS A 49 1.05 -5.41 -4.56
CA LYS A 49 1.92 -6.13 -3.62
C LYS A 49 2.81 -5.17 -2.84
N GLN A 50 3.48 -4.24 -3.52
CA GLN A 50 4.32 -3.22 -2.88
C GLN A 50 3.53 -2.39 -1.86
N PHE A 51 2.32 -1.97 -2.23
CA PHE A 51 1.43 -1.25 -1.32
C PHE A 51 1.05 -2.09 -0.10
N GLN A 52 0.71 -3.36 -0.29
CA GLN A 52 0.36 -4.26 0.81
C GLN A 52 1.54 -4.51 1.76
N ASP A 53 2.76 -4.61 1.24
CA ASP A 53 3.96 -4.81 2.04
C ASP A 53 4.29 -3.54 2.86
N ILE A 54 4.16 -2.35 2.28
CA ILE A 54 4.27 -1.08 3.01
C ILE A 54 3.19 -0.98 4.10
N GLN A 55 1.93 -1.34 3.79
CA GLN A 55 0.86 -1.36 4.79
C GLN A 55 1.17 -2.31 5.96
N LYS A 56 1.72 -3.50 5.68
CA LYS A 56 2.14 -4.44 6.73
C LYS A 56 3.25 -3.84 7.58
N LEU A 57 4.25 -3.23 6.96
CA LEU A 57 5.34 -2.56 7.68
C LEU A 57 4.81 -1.44 8.58
N LEU A 58 3.97 -0.55 8.06
CA LEU A 58 3.36 0.52 8.85
C LEU A 58 2.53 -0.02 10.02
N LYS A 59 1.75 -1.09 9.78
CA LYS A 59 0.98 -1.76 10.82
C LYS A 59 1.86 -2.43 11.86
N GLN A 60 2.97 -3.04 11.46
CA GLN A 60 3.97 -3.58 12.38
C GLN A 60 4.56 -2.45 13.21
N LEU A 61 5.06 -1.37 12.60
CA LEU A 61 5.60 -0.21 13.33
C LEU A 61 4.60 0.39 14.34
N GLN A 62 3.31 0.47 13.98
CA GLN A 62 2.26 0.88 14.90
C GLN A 62 2.09 -0.10 16.09
N LYS A 63 2.16 -1.41 15.83
CA LYS A 63 2.04 -2.46 16.85
C LYS A 63 3.27 -2.59 17.74
N THR A 64 4.48 -2.42 17.20
CA THR A 64 5.74 -2.54 17.96
C THR A 64 6.07 -1.28 18.76
N GLY A 65 5.18 -0.29 18.79
CA GLY A 65 5.10 0.68 19.87
C GLY A 65 5.82 1.99 19.62
N GLY A 66 5.21 2.85 18.79
CA GLY A 66 5.47 4.30 18.82
C GLY A 66 5.13 5.00 20.15
N ARG A 67 4.66 4.25 21.18
CA ARG A 67 4.40 4.74 22.55
C ARG A 67 4.71 3.74 23.66
N GLY A 68 4.65 2.43 23.39
CA GLY A 68 4.78 1.38 24.44
C GLY A 68 6.22 1.05 24.86
N ASN A 69 7.17 1.03 23.91
CA ASN A 69 8.57 0.72 24.21
C ASN A 69 9.36 1.96 24.66
N ILE A 70 8.96 3.16 24.23
CA ILE A 70 9.56 4.41 24.68
C ILE A 70 9.23 4.64 26.17
N ASN A 71 7.99 4.41 26.62
CA ASN A 71 7.65 4.50 28.04
C ASN A 71 8.35 3.43 28.90
N ARG A 72 8.65 2.24 28.36
CA ARG A 72 9.45 1.23 29.09
C ARG A 72 10.93 1.59 29.10
N LEU A 73 11.47 2.14 28.01
CA LEU A 73 12.87 2.58 27.94
C LEU A 73 13.13 3.85 28.78
N ILE A 74 12.14 4.75 28.89
CA ILE A 74 12.23 5.97 29.71
C ILE A 74 11.81 5.69 31.19
N GLY A 75 10.99 4.66 31.43
CA GLY A 75 10.48 4.31 32.76
C GLY A 75 11.34 3.34 33.56
N SER A 76 12.33 2.68 32.98
CA SER A 76 13.20 1.71 33.68
C SER A 76 14.47 2.32 34.32
N SER A 77 14.55 3.65 34.45
CA SER A 77 15.67 4.33 35.12
C SER A 77 15.22 5.19 36.32
N ARG A 78 14.18 4.74 37.04
CA ARG A 78 13.86 5.22 38.41
C ARG A 78 13.32 4.07 39.25
N ASN A 79 14.24 3.25 39.76
CA ASN A 79 14.33 2.85 41.17
C ASN A 79 15.62 2.06 41.36
#